data_AF-A0A1W9LJ03-F1
#
_entry.id   AF-A0A1W9LJ03-F1
#
_cell.length_a   1.000
_cell.length_b   1.000
_cell.length_c   1.000
_cell.angle_alpha   90.00
_cell.angle_beta   90.00
_cell.angle_gamma   90.00
#
_symmetry.space_group_name_H-M   'P 1'
#
loop_
_entity.id
_entity.type
_entity.pdbx_description
1 polymer ?
#
loop_
_entity_poly.entity_id
_entity_poly.type
_entity_poly.pdbx_seq_one_letter_code
_entity_poly.pdbx_strand_id
1 'polypeptide(L)'
;QYEAWFHTGAHRSIQCIDCHLPHENFGMYYTWKSIDGMKDMFVFYSGRVPEMITLSSHGEKTVQSNCARCHATTVEKIDQTRNCWECHRWLQHNLAGSRLTDK
;
A
#
# COMPACT_ATOMS: atom_id res chain seq x y z
N GLN A 1 -1.12 -8.84 -6.38
CA GLN A 1 -1.54 -7.49 -5.92
C GLN A 1 -2.96 -7.15 -6.37
N TYR A 2 -3.24 -7.07 -7.68
CA TYR A 2 -4.58 -6.72 -8.18
C TYR A 2 -5.69 -7.65 -7.70
N GLU A 3 -5.55 -8.98 -7.86
CA GLU A 3 -6.56 -9.95 -7.40
C GLU A 3 -6.85 -9.80 -5.90
N ALA A 4 -5.79 -9.72 -5.08
CA ALA A 4 -5.93 -9.51 -3.65
C ALA A 4 -6.72 -8.22 -3.33
N TRP A 5 -6.41 -7.10 -3.98
CA TRP A 5 -7.15 -5.84 -3.85
C TRP A 5 -8.63 -6.02 -4.23
N PHE A 6 -8.91 -6.71 -5.34
CA PHE A 6 -10.26 -6.95 -5.84
C PHE A 6 -11.11 -7.78 -4.86
N HIS A 7 -10.51 -8.81 -4.23
CA HIS A 7 -11.22 -9.76 -3.37
C HIS A 7 -11.25 -9.37 -1.87
N THR A 8 -10.40 -8.45 -1.38
CA THR A 8 -10.35 -8.07 0.06
C THR A 8 -11.61 -7.33 0.54
N GLY A 9 -12.44 -6.80 -0.37
CA GLY A 9 -13.73 -6.17 -0.06
C GLY A 9 -13.64 -4.78 0.61
N ALA A 10 -12.70 -4.56 1.54
CA ALA A 10 -12.59 -3.34 2.35
C ALA A 10 -12.19 -2.08 1.53
N HIS A 11 -11.35 -2.24 0.50
CA HIS A 11 -10.82 -1.12 -0.30
C HIS A 11 -10.96 -1.34 -1.82
N ARG A 12 -11.85 -2.24 -2.26
CA ARG A 12 -12.04 -2.53 -3.69
C ARG A 12 -12.70 -1.39 -4.49
N SER A 13 -13.23 -0.37 -3.79
CA SER A 13 -13.87 0.81 -4.38
C SER A 13 -12.93 2.00 -4.57
N ILE A 14 -11.67 1.90 -4.11
CA ILE A 14 -10.65 2.95 -4.26
C ILE A 14 -9.51 2.44 -5.16
N GLN A 15 -8.73 3.35 -5.72
CA GLN A 15 -7.65 3.03 -6.65
C GLN A 15 -6.37 2.65 -5.90
N CYS A 16 -5.46 1.90 -6.55
CA CYS A 16 -4.16 1.54 -5.97
C CYS A 16 -3.39 2.77 -5.48
N ILE A 17 -3.47 3.87 -6.23
CA ILE A 17 -2.80 5.14 -5.96
C ILE A 17 -3.35 5.87 -4.73
N ASP A 18 -4.55 5.53 -4.24
CA ASP A 18 -5.11 6.13 -3.03
C ASP A 18 -4.40 5.66 -1.76
N CYS A 19 -3.77 4.47 -1.84
CA CYS A 19 -2.89 3.94 -0.81
C CYS A 19 -1.41 4.16 -1.15
N HIS A 20 -1.01 3.93 -2.41
CA HIS A 20 0.40 3.79 -2.79
C HIS A 20 1.06 5.07 -3.32
N LEU A 21 0.36 6.20 -3.43
CA LEU A 21 0.94 7.44 -3.93
C LEU A 21 0.76 8.57 -2.90
N PRO A 22 1.70 9.52 -2.77
CA PRO A 22 1.54 10.67 -1.88
C PRO A 22 0.44 11.63 -2.36
N HIS A 23 -0.37 12.14 -1.43
CA HIS A 23 -1.52 13.03 -1.71
C HIS A 23 -1.38 14.41 -1.02
N GLU A 24 -0.20 14.81 -0.56
CA GLU A 24 0.00 16.08 0.15
C GLU A 24 -0.17 17.30 -0.78
N ASN A 25 0.29 17.18 -2.03
CA ASN A 25 0.08 18.16 -3.08
C ASN A 25 0.37 17.55 -4.46
N PHE A 26 -0.07 18.27 -5.51
CA PHE A 26 0.10 17.86 -6.90
C PHE A 26 1.57 17.63 -7.29
N GLY A 27 2.49 18.51 -6.86
CA GLY A 27 3.91 18.38 -7.18
C GLY A 27 4.51 17.07 -6.66
N MET A 28 4.26 16.75 -5.39
CA MET A 28 4.71 15.50 -4.77
C MET A 28 4.07 14.28 -5.42
N TYR A 29 2.77 14.33 -5.69
CA TYR A 29 2.03 13.25 -6.33
C TYR A 29 2.65 12.85 -7.67
N TYR A 30 2.88 13.82 -8.57
CA TYR A 30 3.43 13.53 -9.90
C TYR A 30 4.92 13.18 -9.85
N THR A 31 5.69 13.78 -8.94
CA THR A 31 7.10 13.43 -8.74
C THR A 31 7.26 11.96 -8.40
N TRP A 32 6.55 11.48 -7.37
CA TRP A 32 6.63 10.08 -6.97
C TRP A 32 5.98 9.14 -7.98
N LYS A 33 4.90 9.56 -8.65
CA LYS A 33 4.30 8.77 -9.73
C LYS A 33 5.29 8.49 -10.84
N SER A 34 6.09 9.49 -11.21
CA SER A 34 7.14 9.36 -12.21
C SER A 34 8.31 8.52 -11.71
N ILE A 35 8.82 8.77 -10.50
CA ILE A 35 9.94 8.02 -9.92
C ILE A 35 9.61 6.54 -9.79
N ASP A 36 8.49 6.21 -9.15
CA ASP A 36 8.08 4.83 -8.93
C ASP A 36 7.76 4.13 -10.26
N GLY A 37 7.05 4.81 -11.17
CA GLY A 37 6.78 4.27 -12.51
C GLY A 37 8.03 3.97 -13.32
N MET A 38 9.03 4.87 -13.32
CA MET A 38 10.31 4.63 -14.00
C MET A 38 11.11 3.50 -13.35
N LYS A 39 11.12 3.44 -12.02
CA LYS A 39 11.77 2.36 -11.27
C LYS A 39 11.14 1.00 -11.62
N ASP A 40 9.82 0.90 -11.59
CA ASP A 40 9.10 -0.34 -11.90
C ASP A 40 9.35 -0.78 -13.34
N MET A 41 9.33 0.17 -14.29
CA MET A 41 9.69 -0.08 -15.68
C MET A 41 11.11 -0.67 -15.78
N PHE A 42 12.08 -0.06 -15.12
CA PHE A 42 13.47 -0.50 -15.17
C PHE A 42 13.66 -1.89 -14.55
N VAL A 43 13.07 -2.13 -13.37
CA VAL A 43 13.16 -3.41 -12.67
C VAL A 43 12.51 -4.53 -13.48
N PHE A 44 11.36 -4.27 -14.09
CA PHE A 44 10.67 -5.24 -14.94
C PHE A 44 11.48 -5.62 -16.17
N TYR A 45 11.89 -4.63 -16.98
CA TYR A 45 12.59 -4.90 -18.25
C TYR A 45 14.04 -5.36 -18.05
N SER A 46 14.67 -5.08 -16.90
CA SER A 46 15.99 -5.65 -16.59
C SER A 46 15.93 -7.08 -16.05
N GLY A 47 14.74 -7.66 -15.88
CA GLY A 47 14.57 -9.01 -15.32
C GLY A 47 14.90 -9.11 -13.84
N ARG A 48 14.83 -7.98 -13.11
CA ARG A 48 15.24 -7.88 -11.70
C ARG A 48 14.07 -7.84 -10.73
N VAL A 49 12.88 -8.24 -11.16
CA VAL A 49 11.71 -8.33 -10.28
C VAL A 49 12.02 -9.37 -9.19
N PRO A 50 11.98 -9.00 -7.90
CA PRO A 50 12.24 -9.94 -6.82
C PRO A 50 11.12 -10.97 -6.74
N GLU A 51 11.43 -12.17 -6.25
CA GLU A 51 10.43 -13.21 -5.98
C GLU A 51 9.37 -12.73 -4.99
N MET A 52 9.80 -12.03 -3.93
CA MET A 52 8.93 -11.34 -3.00
C MET A 52 9.04 -9.82 -3.16
N ILE A 53 7.95 -9.21 -3.62
CA ILE A 53 7.83 -7.76 -3.73
C ILE A 53 7.42 -7.19 -2.37
N THR A 54 8.27 -6.35 -1.78
CA THR A 54 8.02 -5.63 -0.53
C THR A 54 7.99 -4.13 -0.76
N LEU A 55 7.34 -3.39 0.15
CA LEU A 55 7.38 -1.94 0.12
C LEU A 55 8.80 -1.43 0.42
N SER A 56 9.15 -0.32 -0.23
CA SER A 56 10.32 0.46 0.16
C SER A 56 10.00 1.25 1.44
N SER A 57 11.02 1.76 2.13
CA SER A 57 10.80 2.66 3.29
C SER A 57 9.96 3.90 2.93
N HIS A 58 10.08 4.42 1.70
CA HIS A 58 9.20 5.49 1.22
C HIS A 58 7.76 4.98 1.06
N GLY A 59 7.58 3.82 0.41
CA GLY A 59 6.27 3.21 0.20
C GLY A 59 5.53 2.93 1.51
N GLU A 60 6.23 2.44 2.54
CA GLU A 60 5.66 2.24 3.88
C GLU A 60 5.14 3.56 4.47
N LYS A 61 5.95 4.63 4.42
CA LYS A 61 5.53 5.95 4.93
C LYS A 61 4.33 6.50 4.17
N THR A 62 4.31 6.34 2.85
CA THR A 62 3.20 6.79 1.98
C THR A 62 1.92 6.00 2.26
N VAL A 63 2.00 4.69 2.43
CA VAL A 63 0.82 3.88 2.78
C VAL A 63 0.30 4.27 4.17
N GLN A 64 1.18 4.41 5.17
CA GLN A 64 0.79 4.80 6.53
C GLN A 64 0.16 6.20 6.56
N SER A 65 0.73 7.17 5.83
CA SER A 65 0.17 8.52 5.75
C SER A 65 -1.20 8.52 5.08
N ASN A 66 -1.41 7.68 4.06
CA ASN A 66 -2.71 7.55 3.40
C ASN A 66 -3.76 6.82 4.26
N CYS A 67 -3.36 5.83 5.08
CA CYS A 67 -4.22 5.26 6.09
C CYS A 67 -4.72 6.36 7.04
N ALA A 68 -3.79 7.17 7.57
CA ALA A 68 -4.13 8.27 8.47
C ALA A 68 -4.96 9.37 7.79
N ARG A 69 -4.69 9.69 6.52
CA ARG A 69 -5.43 10.69 5.73
C ARG A 69 -6.90 10.33 5.59
N CYS A 70 -7.21 9.07 5.26
CA CYS A 70 -8.59 8.62 5.09
C CYS A 70 -9.29 8.31 6.43
N HIS A 71 -8.55 7.86 7.44
CA HIS A 71 -9.09 7.48 8.75
C HIS A 71 -8.79 8.48 9.87
N ALA A 72 -8.55 9.76 9.53
CA ALA A 72 -8.05 10.80 10.43
C ALA A 72 -8.79 10.82 11.78
N THR A 73 -10.12 10.86 11.76
CA THR A 73 -10.97 10.90 12.96
C THR A 73 -10.77 9.69 13.87
N THR A 74 -10.58 8.50 13.30
CA THR A 74 -10.39 7.26 14.07
C THR A 74 -8.98 7.21 14.66
N VAL A 75 -7.98 7.63 13.88
CA VAL A 75 -6.58 7.52 14.29
C VAL A 75 -6.10 8.68 15.18
N GLU A 76 -6.82 9.80 15.21
CA GLU A 76 -6.50 10.98 16.02
C GLU A 76 -6.38 10.65 17.53
N LYS A 77 -7.11 9.63 18.00
CA LYS A 77 -7.22 9.28 19.42
C LYS A 77 -6.37 8.09 19.85
N ILE A 78 -5.51 7.58 18.97
CA ILE A 78 -4.69 6.39 19.24
C ILE A 78 -3.22 6.68 18.95
N ASP A 79 -2.36 5.78 19.42
CA ASP A 79 -0.96 5.76 19.05
C ASP A 79 -0.79 5.47 17.56
N GLN A 80 -0.07 6.36 16.87
CA GLN A 80 0.22 6.28 15.43
C GLN A 80 1.65 5.81 15.13
N THR A 81 2.42 5.40 16.15
CA THR A 81 3.79 4.90 15.96
C THR A 81 3.85 3.54 15.26
N ARG A 82 2.76 2.77 15.33
CA ARG A 82 2.64 1.46 14.68
C ARG A 82 1.97 1.59 13.32
N ASN A 83 2.46 0.81 12.36
CA ASN A 83 1.85 0.77 11.04
C ASN A 83 0.48 0.07 11.09
N CYS A 84 -0.52 0.65 10.41
CA CYS A 84 -1.90 0.16 10.46
C CYS A 84 -2.02 -1.32 10.06
N TRP A 85 -1.24 -1.75 9.07
CA TRP A 85 -1.25 -3.11 8.54
C TRP A 85 -0.59 -4.16 9.44
N GLU A 86 0.09 -3.77 10.53
CA GLU A 86 0.57 -4.73 11.53
C GLU A 86 -0.60 -5.41 12.26
N CYS A 87 -1.68 -4.68 12.50
CA CYS A 87 -2.91 -5.20 13.08
C CYS A 87 -3.91 -5.57 11.98
N HIS A 88 -4.11 -4.70 10.98
CA HIS A 88 -4.98 -4.93 9.82
C HIS A 88 -4.30 -5.78 8.75
N ARG A 89 -3.79 -6.95 9.16
CA ARG A 89 -2.94 -7.82 8.32
C ARG A 89 -3.59 -8.26 7.02
N TRP A 90 -4.92 -8.39 6.97
CA TRP A 90 -5.64 -8.76 5.74
C TRP A 90 -5.57 -7.68 4.65
N LEU A 91 -5.21 -6.45 4.99
CA LEU A 91 -5.03 -5.37 4.01
C LEU A 91 -3.71 -5.52 3.24
N GLN A 92 -2.77 -6.31 3.78
CA GLN A 92 -1.58 -6.70 3.04
C GLN A 92 -1.98 -7.71 1.97
N HIS A 93 -1.72 -7.38 0.71
CA HIS A 93 -2.19 -8.16 -0.43
C HIS A 93 -1.71 -9.61 -0.46
N ASN A 94 -0.53 -9.91 0.10
CA ASN A 94 0.00 -11.28 0.22
C ASN A 94 -0.68 -12.11 1.33
N LEU A 95 -1.42 -11.46 2.23
CA LEU A 95 -2.18 -12.08 3.31
C LEU A 95 -3.70 -12.03 3.07
N ALA A 96 -4.12 -11.49 1.92
CA ALA A 96 -5.52 -11.44 1.51
C ALA A 96 -5.93 -12.78 0.88
N GLY A 97 -7.03 -13.37 1.35
CA GLY A 97 -7.58 -14.63 0.85
C GLY A 97 -8.15 -15.53 1.95
N SER A 98 -8.60 -16.74 1.58
CA SER A 98 -9.02 -17.75 2.55
C SER A 98 -7.82 -18.15 3.41
N ARG A 99 -7.84 -17.78 4.70
CA ARG A 99 -6.92 -18.38 5.66
C ARG A 99 -7.18 -19.88 5.66
N LEU A 100 -6.18 -20.68 5.31
CA LEU A 100 -6.17 -22.09 5.68
C LEU A 100 -6.23 -22.11 7.20
N THR A 101 -7.42 -22.35 7.75
CA THR A 101 -7.56 -22.70 9.16
C THR A 101 -7.18 -24.17 9.23
N ASP A 102 -5.94 -24.44 9.62
CA ASP A 102 -5.57 -25.79 10.02
C ASP A 102 -6.49 -26.16 11.20
N LYS A 103 -7.35 -27.16 10.97
CA LYS A 103 -8.15 -27.80 12.01
C LYS A 103 -7.30 -28.81 12.76
#